data_AF-F0TFW7-F1
#
_entry.id   AF-F0TFW7-F1
#
_cell.length_a   1.000
_cell.length_b   1.000
_cell.length_c   1.000
_cell.angle_alpha   90.00
_cell.angle_beta   90.00
_cell.angle_gamma   90.00
#
_symmetry.space_group_name_H-M   'P 1'
#
loop_
_entity.id
_entity.type
_entity.pdbx_description
1 polymer ?
#
loop_
_entity_poly.entity_id
_entity_poly.type
_entity_poly.pdbx_seq_one_letter_code
_entity_poly.pdbx_strand_id
1 'polypeptide(L)'
;MTTTKKLIIKLACATVLETAGVAVTQINRPQITVQASATSVAARSLGVDVASYQNADLSSHAQAGAQFAIVKVSEGTSYRNPKASSQISTAISNNMMPMAYHFATFSSNSSAAVAEANYAVKAAQAFGLPKGSYIACDYETGQGNNIYGGKTPTANAIIAFMDTIKAAGYQPLLYASSSVLQNNIDTCSVIAEYPNSLWVASYAISGRIDNPNFNYFPSMDGVSIWQFTDNWRGLSVDGNVAVLPLSINGNVTSNNGAVSQAPSSSNSNTTNNSNSSSTDNKTDSTPTEPATSAYVMKKAYIYNKKGERQSGYYAAYYGIQYYGSTVTLDNGKTALKVGNDRYVMASNVLGNSRVMRRNAYIYNHAGRRANWRVLRKGTPVKTYGSRFNINGKYYYRIGKGLYVKSANF
;
A
#
# COMPACT_ATOMS: atom_id res chain seq x y z
N MET A 1 44.46 49.06 -44.82
CA MET A 1 43.98 48.99 -46.22
C MET A 1 43.85 47.54 -46.62
N THR A 2 42.86 47.25 -47.48
CA THR A 2 42.68 46.05 -48.33
C THR A 2 42.40 44.69 -47.68
N THR A 3 41.10 44.41 -47.60
CA THR A 3 40.43 43.13 -47.88
C THR A 3 41.00 42.41 -49.12
N THR A 4 41.06 41.06 -49.12
CA THR A 4 40.49 40.23 -50.20
C THR A 4 40.29 38.75 -49.80
N LYS A 5 39.12 38.22 -50.15
CA LYS A 5 38.64 36.83 -50.06
C LYS A 5 39.40 35.86 -50.97
N LYS A 6 39.36 34.55 -50.66
CA LYS A 6 39.23 33.48 -51.68
C LYS A 6 38.29 32.36 -51.21
N LEU A 7 37.44 31.93 -52.14
CA LEU A 7 36.39 30.93 -52.03
C LEU A 7 36.55 29.99 -53.23
N ILE A 8 36.76 28.68 -53.02
CA ILE A 8 36.69 27.60 -54.04
C ILE A 8 36.26 26.32 -53.27
N ILE A 9 34.98 25.92 -53.30
CA ILE A 9 34.27 24.97 -54.21
C ILE A 9 34.58 23.48 -53.96
N LYS A 10 33.57 22.83 -53.33
CA LYS A 10 33.01 21.47 -53.47
C LYS A 10 33.89 20.30 -53.95
N LEU A 11 33.87 19.22 -53.16
CA LEU A 11 33.45 17.90 -53.66
C LEU A 11 32.83 17.07 -52.53
N ALA A 12 31.56 16.70 -52.72
CA ALA A 12 30.82 15.81 -51.84
C ALA A 12 31.07 14.36 -52.26
N CYS A 13 31.58 13.53 -51.36
CA CYS A 13 31.49 12.07 -51.49
C CYS A 13 30.41 11.60 -50.50
N ALA A 14 29.29 11.16 -51.06
CA ALA A 14 28.23 10.49 -50.32
C ALA A 14 28.71 9.09 -49.90
N THR A 15 28.87 8.88 -48.59
CA THR A 15 28.95 7.55 -48.01
C THR A 15 27.54 7.13 -47.60
N VAL A 16 26.98 6.17 -48.33
CA VAL A 16 25.75 5.48 -47.96
C VAL A 16 26.10 4.60 -46.75
N LEU A 17 25.66 5.01 -45.55
CA LEU A 17 25.53 4.10 -44.43
C LEU A 17 24.10 3.59 -44.43
N GLU A 18 23.94 2.31 -44.73
CA GLU A 18 22.70 1.57 -44.51
C GLU A 18 22.38 1.62 -43.00
N THR A 19 21.45 2.49 -42.63
CA THR A 19 20.80 2.42 -41.33
C THR A 19 19.88 1.21 -41.36
N ALA A 20 20.31 0.10 -40.76
CA ALA A 20 19.39 -0.95 -40.34
C ALA A 20 18.42 -0.32 -39.33
N GLY A 21 17.24 0.07 -39.81
CA GLY A 21 16.16 0.56 -38.99
C GLY A 21 15.74 -0.54 -38.04
N VAL A 22 16.18 -0.46 -36.79
CA VAL A 22 15.54 -1.20 -35.71
C VAL A 22 14.17 -0.57 -35.55
N ALA A 23 13.15 -1.18 -36.14
CA ALA A 23 11.78 -0.89 -35.80
C ALA A 23 11.61 -1.22 -34.32
N VAL A 24 11.71 -0.19 -33.47
CA VAL A 24 11.25 -0.27 -32.09
C VAL A 24 9.74 -0.45 -32.20
N THR A 25 9.27 -1.69 -32.14
CA THR A 25 7.88 -1.96 -31.80
C THR A 25 7.64 -1.33 -30.44
N GLN A 26 7.05 -0.13 -30.43
CA GLN A 26 6.41 0.40 -29.23
C GLN A 26 5.41 -0.65 -28.80
N ILE A 27 5.75 -1.37 -27.73
CA ILE A 27 4.76 -2.17 -27.01
C ILE A 27 3.79 -1.13 -26.48
N ASN A 28 2.63 -1.04 -27.14
CA ASN A 28 1.52 -0.21 -26.73
C ASN A 28 0.99 -0.81 -25.44
N ARG A 29 1.68 -0.56 -24.33
CA ARG A 29 1.17 -0.85 -22.99
C ARG A 29 -0.06 0.02 -22.85
N PRO A 30 -1.23 -0.52 -22.48
CA PRO A 30 -2.35 0.32 -22.13
C PRO A 30 -1.86 1.27 -21.04
N GLN A 31 -1.73 2.57 -21.38
CA GLN A 31 -1.66 3.59 -20.36
C GLN A 31 -3.00 3.47 -19.64
N ILE A 32 -2.96 2.99 -18.40
CA ILE A 32 -4.10 3.17 -17.51
C ILE A 32 -4.18 4.68 -17.31
N THR A 33 -5.02 5.35 -18.09
CA THR A 33 -5.33 6.75 -17.84
C THR A 33 -5.98 6.80 -16.48
N VAL A 34 -5.26 7.35 -15.52
CA VAL A 34 -5.75 7.52 -14.16
C VAL A 34 -7.00 8.41 -14.22
N GLN A 35 -8.16 7.85 -13.85
CA GLN A 35 -9.43 8.58 -13.74
C GLN A 35 -9.50 9.31 -12.40
N ALA A 36 -8.44 10.03 -12.02
CA ALA A 36 -8.41 10.81 -10.78
C ALA A 36 -8.41 12.30 -11.10
N SER A 37 -9.13 13.06 -10.30
CA SER A 37 -9.05 14.52 -10.32
C SER A 37 -7.93 14.93 -9.38
N ALA A 38 -7.20 16.00 -9.71
CA ALA A 38 -6.28 16.64 -8.75
C ALA A 38 -7.00 17.16 -7.48
N THR A 39 -8.34 17.15 -7.47
CA THR A 39 -9.15 17.65 -6.36
C THR A 39 -10.00 16.58 -5.67
N SER A 40 -10.09 15.35 -6.19
CA SER A 40 -10.87 14.28 -5.57
C SER A 40 -10.48 12.89 -6.06
N VAL A 41 -10.69 11.88 -5.20
CA VAL A 41 -10.55 10.46 -5.53
C VAL A 41 -11.73 9.66 -4.97
N ALA A 42 -12.13 8.62 -5.70
CA ALA A 42 -13.20 7.72 -5.26
C ALA A 42 -12.74 6.82 -4.10
N ALA A 43 -13.70 6.17 -3.42
CA ALA A 43 -13.35 5.07 -2.51
C ALA A 43 -12.62 3.95 -3.26
N ARG A 44 -11.75 3.24 -2.55
CA ARG A 44 -10.84 2.18 -3.04
C ARG A 44 -9.77 2.62 -4.03
N SER A 45 -9.62 3.92 -4.26
CA SER A 45 -8.50 4.47 -5.01
C SER A 45 -7.19 4.17 -4.30
N LEU A 46 -6.16 3.79 -5.05
CA LEU A 46 -4.83 3.56 -4.51
C LEU A 46 -4.02 4.85 -4.52
N GLY A 47 -3.12 5.00 -3.57
CA GLY A 47 -2.21 6.13 -3.49
C GLY A 47 -0.89 5.73 -2.84
N VAL A 48 0.03 6.68 -2.79
CA VAL A 48 1.37 6.51 -2.22
C VAL A 48 1.66 7.62 -1.23
N ASP A 49 2.55 7.38 -0.28
CA ASP A 49 3.16 8.45 0.50
C ASP A 49 4.68 8.46 0.26
N VAL A 50 5.24 9.68 0.25
CA VAL A 50 6.62 9.93 -0.19
C VAL A 50 7.29 11.01 0.65
N ALA A 51 8.60 10.89 0.79
CA ALA A 51 9.46 11.84 1.49
C ALA A 51 10.75 12.10 0.69
N SER A 52 11.71 12.77 1.33
CA SER A 52 12.97 13.19 0.73
C SER A 52 13.88 12.05 0.28
N TYR A 53 13.70 10.84 0.82
CA TYR A 53 14.50 9.67 0.45
C TYR A 53 13.93 8.92 -0.78
N GLN A 54 12.71 9.24 -1.23
CA GLN A 54 12.18 8.80 -2.53
C GLN A 54 12.46 9.80 -3.65
N ASN A 55 12.09 9.43 -4.88
CA ASN A 55 12.26 10.28 -6.05
C ASN A 55 11.41 11.56 -5.97
N ALA A 56 11.91 12.61 -6.62
CA ALA A 56 11.21 13.88 -6.72
C ALA A 56 10.06 13.84 -7.75
N ASP A 57 10.17 12.98 -8.76
CA ASP A 57 9.15 12.77 -9.80
C ASP A 57 8.28 11.55 -9.47
N LEU A 58 6.96 11.74 -9.46
CA LEU A 58 5.97 10.71 -9.15
C LEU A 58 5.32 10.07 -10.38
N SER A 59 5.78 10.36 -11.59
CA SER A 59 5.20 9.83 -12.84
C SER A 59 5.16 8.30 -12.87
N SER A 60 6.17 7.61 -12.33
CA SER A 60 6.18 6.14 -12.24
C SER A 60 5.08 5.59 -11.33
N HIS A 61 4.74 6.30 -10.26
CA HIS A 61 3.66 5.91 -9.34
C HIS A 61 2.29 6.12 -9.98
N ALA A 62 2.10 7.25 -10.68
CA ALA A 62 0.88 7.51 -11.42
C ALA A 62 0.66 6.49 -12.56
N GLN A 63 1.71 6.18 -13.34
CA GLN A 63 1.66 5.12 -14.36
C GLN A 63 1.38 3.74 -13.76
N ALA A 64 1.78 3.51 -12.51
CA ALA A 64 1.42 2.33 -11.74
C ALA A 64 0.00 2.40 -11.14
N GLY A 65 -0.79 3.44 -11.41
CA GLY A 65 -2.19 3.55 -11.01
C GLY A 65 -2.44 4.26 -9.68
N ALA A 66 -1.45 4.98 -9.13
CA ALA A 66 -1.69 5.85 -7.99
C ALA A 66 -2.59 7.02 -8.39
N GLN A 67 -3.55 7.35 -7.54
CA GLN A 67 -4.58 8.37 -7.75
C GLN A 67 -4.44 9.54 -6.78
N PHE A 68 -3.71 9.35 -5.68
CA PHE A 68 -3.34 10.41 -4.75
C PHE A 68 -1.92 10.18 -4.23
N ALA A 69 -1.28 11.26 -3.78
CA ALA A 69 0.05 11.22 -3.20
C ALA A 69 0.08 12.04 -1.91
N ILE A 70 0.56 11.46 -0.80
CA ILE A 70 0.73 12.14 0.49
C ILE A 70 2.21 12.47 0.69
N VAL A 71 2.56 13.75 0.61
CA VAL A 71 3.96 14.20 0.55
C VAL A 71 4.41 14.72 1.92
N LYS A 72 5.56 14.25 2.43
CA LYS A 72 6.17 14.85 3.63
C LYS A 72 6.51 16.30 3.34
N VAL A 73 5.93 17.25 4.06
CA VAL A 73 6.27 18.68 3.89
C VAL A 73 7.23 19.16 4.96
N SER A 74 7.14 18.63 6.18
CA SER A 74 8.00 19.04 7.28
C SER A 74 8.09 18.01 8.42
N GLU A 75 9.00 18.28 9.35
CA GLU A 75 9.20 17.55 10.61
C GLU A 75 9.64 18.54 11.70
N GLY A 76 9.02 18.47 12.87
CA GLY A 76 9.22 19.43 13.95
C GLY A 76 9.06 20.89 13.47
N THR A 77 9.95 21.77 13.92
CA THR A 77 9.90 23.21 13.55
C THR A 77 11.08 23.66 12.70
N SER A 78 11.89 22.74 12.20
CA SER A 78 13.17 23.05 11.54
C SER A 78 13.37 22.36 10.19
N TYR A 79 12.80 21.18 9.98
CA TYR A 79 13.03 20.41 8.75
C TYR A 79 11.92 20.62 7.72
N ARG A 80 12.32 20.89 6.47
CA ARG A 80 11.43 20.81 5.31
C ARG A 80 11.96 19.82 4.29
N ASN A 81 11.06 19.08 3.65
CA ASN A 81 11.44 18.14 2.60
C ASN A 81 11.89 18.90 1.34
N PRO A 82 13.16 18.79 0.90
CA PRO A 82 13.68 19.51 -0.26
C PRO A 82 13.07 19.06 -1.60
N LYS A 83 12.38 17.90 -1.63
CA LYS A 83 11.74 17.36 -2.83
C LYS A 83 10.24 17.65 -2.89
N ALA A 84 9.65 18.25 -1.85
CA ALA A 84 8.19 18.38 -1.73
C ALA A 84 7.55 19.16 -2.88
N SER A 85 8.13 20.29 -3.33
CA SER A 85 7.58 21.04 -4.47
C SER A 85 7.50 20.21 -5.75
N SER A 86 8.55 19.44 -6.06
CA SER A 86 8.55 18.57 -7.24
C SER A 86 7.60 17.39 -7.06
N GLN A 87 7.51 16.80 -5.88
CA GLN A 87 6.59 15.70 -5.60
C GLN A 87 5.12 16.15 -5.74
N ILE A 88 4.78 17.33 -5.21
CA ILE A 88 3.43 17.92 -5.32
C ILE A 88 3.11 18.28 -6.78
N SER A 89 3.99 19.00 -7.47
CA SER A 89 3.75 19.43 -8.86
C SER A 89 3.69 18.25 -9.84
N THR A 90 4.51 17.22 -9.64
CA THR A 90 4.45 16.00 -10.47
C THR A 90 3.23 15.15 -10.15
N ALA A 91 2.72 15.15 -8.90
CA ALA A 91 1.43 14.55 -8.59
C ALA A 91 0.29 15.24 -9.37
N ILE A 92 0.22 16.57 -9.31
CA ILE A 92 -0.80 17.37 -9.98
C ILE A 92 -0.77 17.15 -11.50
N SER A 93 0.41 17.24 -12.12
CA SER A 93 0.55 17.07 -13.58
C SER A 93 0.25 15.65 -14.06
N ASN A 94 0.34 14.64 -13.19
CA ASN A 94 -0.08 13.28 -13.47
C ASN A 94 -1.51 12.97 -13.00
N ASN A 95 -2.33 14.00 -12.74
CA ASN A 95 -3.72 13.87 -12.28
C ASN A 95 -3.90 13.09 -10.97
N MET A 96 -2.90 13.11 -10.08
CA MET A 96 -3.05 12.61 -8.73
C MET A 96 -3.52 13.74 -7.81
N MET A 97 -4.42 13.44 -6.87
CA MET A 97 -4.79 14.37 -5.81
C MET A 97 -3.60 14.55 -4.84
N PRO A 98 -2.98 15.75 -4.73
CA PRO A 98 -1.87 15.97 -3.82
C PRO A 98 -2.39 16.19 -2.40
N MET A 99 -1.74 15.55 -1.45
CA MET A 99 -1.94 15.67 0.00
C MET A 99 -0.58 15.85 0.68
N ALA A 100 -0.57 16.21 1.96
CA ALA A 100 0.67 16.37 2.72
C ALA A 100 0.63 15.69 4.08
N TYR A 101 1.81 15.47 4.66
CA TYR A 101 1.95 15.09 6.06
C TYR A 101 3.12 15.80 6.74
N HIS A 102 3.01 15.92 8.05
CA HIS A 102 4.00 16.47 8.96
C HIS A 102 4.42 15.40 9.96
N PHE A 103 5.71 15.08 10.04
CA PHE A 103 6.21 14.17 11.08
C PHE A 103 6.28 14.89 12.43
N ALA A 104 5.47 14.44 13.37
CA ALA A 104 5.31 15.08 14.67
C ALA A 104 6.49 14.82 15.61
N THR A 105 6.93 15.84 16.33
CA THR A 105 7.92 15.74 17.42
C THR A 105 7.41 16.28 18.76
N PHE A 106 6.15 16.69 18.82
CA PHE A 106 5.55 17.37 19.99
C PHE A 106 5.16 16.44 21.16
N SER A 107 5.27 15.12 21.01
CA SER A 107 4.88 14.12 22.01
C SER A 107 3.43 14.29 22.51
N SER A 108 3.23 14.82 23.72
CA SER A 108 1.90 15.10 24.29
C SER A 108 1.74 16.57 24.68
N ASN A 109 2.49 17.47 24.04
CA ASN A 109 2.49 18.90 24.33
C ASN A 109 1.69 19.67 23.27
N SER A 110 0.51 20.18 23.64
CA SER A 110 -0.37 20.91 22.73
C SER A 110 0.24 22.20 22.18
N SER A 111 1.01 22.95 22.97
CA SER A 111 1.65 24.18 22.48
C SER A 111 2.70 23.90 21.41
N ALA A 112 3.49 22.84 21.59
CA ALA A 112 4.43 22.38 20.58
C ALA A 112 3.70 21.86 19.33
N ALA A 113 2.57 21.16 19.50
CA ALA A 113 1.75 20.68 18.41
C ALA A 113 1.20 21.83 17.54
N VAL A 114 0.75 22.92 18.16
CA VAL A 114 0.34 24.14 17.45
C VAL A 114 1.51 24.77 16.68
N ALA A 115 2.70 24.83 17.28
CA ALA A 115 3.90 25.38 16.61
C ALA A 115 4.30 24.54 15.37
N GLU A 116 4.27 23.21 15.50
CA GLU A 116 4.52 22.27 14.41
C GLU A 116 3.46 22.36 13.30
N ALA A 117 2.18 22.46 13.65
CA ALA A 117 1.09 22.64 12.68
C ALA A 117 1.25 23.93 11.87
N ASN A 118 1.57 25.05 12.53
CA ASN A 118 1.87 26.31 11.85
C ASN A 118 3.07 26.18 10.90
N TYR A 119 4.09 25.43 11.30
CA TYR A 119 5.25 25.16 10.45
C TYR A 119 4.90 24.29 9.24
N ALA A 120 4.07 23.26 9.43
CA ALA A 120 3.53 22.41 8.37
C ALA A 120 2.71 23.19 7.36
N VAL A 121 1.80 24.05 7.80
CA VAL A 121 1.00 24.93 6.94
C VAL A 121 1.90 25.82 6.08
N LYS A 122 2.89 26.50 6.70
CA LYS A 122 3.83 27.36 5.97
C LYS A 122 4.67 26.59 4.95
N ALA A 123 5.10 25.36 5.29
CA ALA A 123 5.83 24.51 4.36
C ALA A 123 4.95 24.06 3.19
N ALA A 124 3.74 23.56 3.47
CA ALA A 124 2.78 23.12 2.47
C ALA A 124 2.43 24.24 1.47
N GLN A 125 2.15 25.45 1.97
CA GLN A 125 1.90 26.62 1.13
C GLN A 125 3.10 26.97 0.25
N ALA A 126 4.31 27.01 0.82
CA ALA A 126 5.53 27.30 0.07
C ALA A 126 5.84 26.25 -1.02
N PHE A 127 5.42 25.00 -0.81
CA PHE A 127 5.60 23.92 -1.77
C PHE A 127 4.46 23.77 -2.79
N GLY A 128 3.47 24.66 -2.74
CA GLY A 128 2.38 24.71 -3.72
C GLY A 128 1.29 23.67 -3.47
N LEU A 129 1.10 23.19 -2.23
CA LEU A 129 -0.02 22.34 -1.90
C LEU A 129 -1.34 23.13 -2.10
N PRO A 130 -2.30 22.62 -2.92
CA PRO A 130 -3.57 23.30 -3.14
C PRO A 130 -4.34 23.55 -1.83
N LYS A 131 -4.94 24.74 -1.70
CA LYS A 131 -5.81 25.08 -0.56
C LYS A 131 -6.98 24.09 -0.48
N GLY A 132 -7.40 23.73 0.73
CA GLY A 132 -8.42 22.70 0.97
C GLY A 132 -7.87 21.27 0.98
N SER A 133 -6.62 21.06 0.58
CA SER A 133 -6.00 19.72 0.60
C SER A 133 -5.88 19.18 2.03
N TYR A 134 -5.54 17.91 2.15
CA TYR A 134 -5.32 17.25 3.43
C TYR A 134 -3.89 17.48 3.92
N ILE A 135 -3.75 17.74 5.23
CA ILE A 135 -2.46 17.73 5.94
C ILE A 135 -2.60 16.78 7.13
N ALA A 136 -1.85 15.67 7.09
CA ALA A 136 -1.84 14.69 8.16
C ALA A 136 -0.82 15.04 9.26
N CYS A 137 -1.22 14.84 10.50
CA CYS A 137 -0.31 14.68 11.63
C CYS A 137 0.23 13.24 11.61
N ASP A 138 1.50 13.05 11.26
CA ASP A 138 2.18 11.75 11.34
C ASP A 138 2.72 11.56 12.77
N TYR A 139 1.94 10.82 13.58
CA TYR A 139 2.22 10.58 15.00
C TYR A 139 2.77 9.17 15.23
N GLU A 140 4.09 9.05 15.26
CA GLU A 140 4.78 7.79 15.50
C GLU A 140 5.97 7.94 16.43
N THR A 141 6.57 6.81 16.85
CA THR A 141 7.76 6.83 17.69
C THR A 141 9.01 7.10 16.86
N GLY A 142 9.87 8.00 17.34
CA GLY A 142 11.12 8.34 16.66
C GLY A 142 11.40 9.84 16.71
N GLN A 143 12.64 10.23 16.39
CA GLN A 143 13.02 11.65 16.18
C GLN A 143 12.63 12.60 17.34
N GLY A 144 12.60 12.09 18.58
CA GLY A 144 12.24 12.87 19.77
C GLY A 144 10.76 12.77 20.18
N ASN A 145 9.91 12.13 19.37
CA ASN A 145 8.50 11.93 19.70
C ASN A 145 8.30 10.75 20.66
N ASN A 146 7.71 11.02 21.83
CA ASN A 146 7.36 10.04 22.84
C ASN A 146 5.85 9.75 22.85
N ILE A 147 5.49 8.55 22.41
CA ILE A 147 4.09 8.06 22.34
C ILE A 147 3.53 7.57 23.69
N TYR A 148 4.31 7.62 24.76
CA TYR A 148 3.92 7.13 26.09
C TYR A 148 3.53 8.27 27.06
N GLY A 149 3.25 9.47 26.55
CA GLY A 149 2.79 10.63 27.34
C GLY A 149 1.37 10.54 27.91
N GLY A 150 0.70 9.39 27.74
CA GLY A 150 -0.68 9.13 28.16
C GLY A 150 -1.69 9.39 27.04
N LYS A 151 -2.78 8.61 27.00
CA LYS A 151 -3.75 8.60 25.90
C LYS A 151 -4.46 9.94 25.70
N THR A 152 -5.01 10.50 26.78
CA THR A 152 -5.74 11.78 26.73
C THR A 152 -4.82 12.98 26.48
N PRO A 153 -3.68 13.16 27.16
CA PRO A 153 -2.75 14.25 26.83
C PRO A 153 -2.26 14.20 25.38
N THR A 154 -2.00 12.98 24.86
CA THR A 154 -1.60 12.78 23.47
C THR A 154 -2.73 13.19 22.50
N ALA A 155 -3.97 12.76 22.77
CA ALA A 155 -5.11 13.16 21.95
C ALA A 155 -5.33 14.68 21.96
N ASN A 156 -5.19 15.35 23.10
CA ASN A 156 -5.31 16.81 23.19
C ASN A 156 -4.24 17.55 22.37
N ALA A 157 -3.01 17.02 22.31
CA ALA A 157 -1.96 17.60 21.48
C ALA A 157 -2.23 17.40 19.99
N ILE A 158 -2.68 16.20 19.61
CA ILE A 158 -3.08 15.89 18.23
C ILE A 158 -4.26 16.76 17.79
N ILE A 159 -5.30 16.91 18.61
CA ILE A 159 -6.46 17.76 18.31
C ILE A 159 -5.99 19.21 18.12
N ALA A 160 -5.12 19.75 18.98
CA ALA A 160 -4.59 21.10 18.81
C ALA A 160 -3.80 21.29 17.49
N PHE A 161 -3.06 20.27 17.05
CA PHE A 161 -2.45 20.27 15.72
C PHE A 161 -3.51 20.31 14.62
N MET A 162 -4.51 19.42 14.69
CA MET A 162 -5.58 19.29 13.69
C MET A 162 -6.46 20.55 13.60
N ASP A 163 -6.76 21.20 14.72
CA ASP A 163 -7.45 22.49 14.81
C ASP A 163 -6.69 23.57 14.05
N THR A 164 -5.38 23.62 14.23
CA THR A 164 -4.51 24.59 13.54
C THR A 164 -4.51 24.37 12.03
N ILE A 165 -4.46 23.10 11.58
CA ILE A 165 -4.58 22.76 10.15
C ILE A 165 -5.96 23.17 9.60
N LYS A 166 -7.04 22.87 10.34
CA LYS A 166 -8.41 23.19 9.94
C LYS A 166 -8.61 24.70 9.83
N ALA A 167 -8.15 25.47 10.81
CA ALA A 167 -8.21 26.92 10.83
C ALA A 167 -7.44 27.56 9.66
N ALA A 168 -6.36 26.92 9.19
CA ALA A 168 -5.61 27.36 8.01
C ALA A 168 -6.32 27.06 6.67
N GLY A 169 -7.50 26.41 6.69
CA GLY A 169 -8.28 26.08 5.50
C GLY A 169 -7.85 24.80 4.80
N TYR A 170 -7.19 23.88 5.53
CA TYR A 170 -6.86 22.53 5.07
C TYR A 170 -7.72 21.51 5.82
N GLN A 171 -7.72 20.25 5.35
CA GLN A 171 -8.40 19.15 6.02
C GLN A 171 -7.41 18.36 6.90
N PRO A 172 -7.62 18.27 8.21
CA PRO A 172 -6.71 17.52 9.06
C PRO A 172 -6.93 16.01 8.93
N LEU A 173 -5.83 15.25 8.98
CA LEU A 173 -5.84 13.80 9.21
C LEU A 173 -4.91 13.46 10.37
N LEU A 174 -5.15 12.32 11.02
CA LEU A 174 -4.23 11.70 11.96
C LEU A 174 -3.67 10.42 11.33
N TYR A 175 -2.35 10.37 11.14
CA TYR A 175 -1.63 9.15 10.85
C TYR A 175 -0.99 8.55 12.09
N ALA A 176 -1.15 7.23 12.22
CA ALA A 176 -0.42 6.41 13.18
C ALA A 176 -0.61 4.92 12.83
N SER A 177 0.27 4.06 13.35
CA SER A 177 0.03 2.62 13.30
C SER A 177 -1.23 2.22 14.08
N SER A 178 -1.91 1.15 13.64
CA SER A 178 -3.12 0.66 14.30
C SER A 178 -2.89 0.36 15.79
N SER A 179 -1.68 -0.08 16.16
CA SER A 179 -1.29 -0.31 17.55
C SER A 179 -1.22 0.99 18.37
N VAL A 180 -0.67 2.07 17.80
CA VAL A 180 -0.55 3.36 18.49
C VAL A 180 -1.93 3.99 18.68
N LEU A 181 -2.78 3.95 17.65
CA LEU A 181 -4.17 4.41 17.74
C LEU A 181 -4.97 3.67 18.83
N GLN A 182 -4.80 2.35 18.94
CA GLN A 182 -5.55 1.58 19.95
C GLN A 182 -5.01 1.77 21.37
N ASN A 183 -3.69 1.84 21.55
CA ASN A 183 -3.06 1.70 22.86
C ASN A 183 -2.54 3.02 23.44
N ASN A 184 -2.16 3.98 22.61
CA ASN A 184 -1.39 5.15 23.02
C ASN A 184 -2.15 6.48 22.85
N ILE A 185 -3.22 6.49 22.06
CA ILE A 185 -4.02 7.69 21.79
C ILE A 185 -5.44 7.44 22.27
N ASP A 186 -6.06 8.44 22.89
CA ASP A 186 -7.52 8.46 23.05
C ASP A 186 -8.18 8.78 21.71
N THR A 187 -8.16 7.79 20.81
CA THR A 187 -8.59 7.93 19.42
C THR A 187 -10.08 8.27 19.31
N CYS A 188 -10.91 7.82 20.26
CA CYS A 188 -12.33 8.14 20.30
C CYS A 188 -12.57 9.65 20.38
N SER A 189 -11.82 10.36 21.23
CA SER A 189 -11.90 11.82 21.34
C SER A 189 -11.46 12.53 20.06
N VAL A 190 -10.42 12.02 19.38
CA VAL A 190 -9.97 12.58 18.09
C VAL A 190 -11.03 12.44 17.01
N ILE A 191 -11.64 11.25 16.87
CA ILE A 191 -12.65 11.02 15.82
C ILE A 191 -14.03 11.62 16.15
N ALA A 192 -14.30 11.94 17.43
CA ALA A 192 -15.48 12.69 17.82
C ALA A 192 -15.42 14.15 17.31
N GLU A 193 -14.25 14.79 17.40
CA GLU A 193 -14.01 16.13 16.86
C GLU A 193 -13.82 16.11 15.34
N TYR A 194 -13.07 15.11 14.84
CA TYR A 194 -12.74 14.96 13.43
C TYR A 194 -13.18 13.58 12.91
N PRO A 195 -14.46 13.40 12.55
CA PRO A 195 -14.94 12.15 11.97
C PRO A 195 -14.20 11.82 10.66
N ASN A 196 -13.97 10.52 10.42
CA ASN A 196 -13.34 10.06 9.18
C ASN A 196 -11.96 10.73 8.92
N SER A 197 -11.16 10.92 9.95
CA SER A 197 -9.86 11.60 9.86
C SER A 197 -8.65 10.68 10.00
N LEU A 198 -8.83 9.37 10.17
CA LEU A 198 -7.71 8.47 10.39
C LEU A 198 -7.08 7.99 9.08
N TRP A 199 -5.76 8.13 9.01
CA TRP A 199 -4.87 7.46 8.07
C TRP A 199 -4.08 6.37 8.82
N VAL A 200 -4.48 5.11 8.67
CA VAL A 200 -4.01 4.04 9.56
C VAL A 200 -2.94 3.19 8.88
N ALA A 201 -1.79 3.00 9.53
CA ALA A 201 -0.84 1.97 9.11
C ALA A 201 -1.16 0.62 9.75
N SER A 202 -1.46 -0.37 8.92
CA SER A 202 -1.64 -1.76 9.37
C SER A 202 -1.34 -2.73 8.25
N TYR A 203 -0.23 -3.45 8.35
CA TYR A 203 0.23 -4.32 7.27
C TYR A 203 0.03 -5.78 7.62
N ALA A 204 -0.68 -6.51 6.76
CA ALA A 204 -0.78 -7.96 6.87
C ALA A 204 0.62 -8.59 6.80
N ILE A 205 1.50 -7.96 6.01
CA ILE A 205 2.93 -8.21 5.91
C ILE A 205 3.71 -6.99 5.48
N SER A 206 4.98 -6.98 5.88
CA SER A 206 6.03 -6.17 5.27
C SER A 206 6.53 -6.81 3.96
N GLY A 207 6.98 -5.96 3.04
CA GLY A 207 7.43 -6.30 1.69
C GLY A 207 6.37 -6.04 0.62
N ARG A 208 6.69 -6.42 -0.62
CA ARG A 208 5.90 -6.06 -1.79
C ARG A 208 4.45 -6.51 -1.70
N ILE A 209 3.52 -5.55 -1.79
CA ILE A 209 2.08 -5.79 -1.97
C ILE A 209 1.56 -4.89 -3.09
N ASP A 210 0.78 -5.47 -4.01
CA ASP A 210 0.29 -4.74 -5.17
C ASP A 210 -1.14 -4.21 -4.95
N ASN A 211 -1.94 -4.89 -4.12
CA ASN A 211 -3.34 -4.56 -3.80
C ASN A 211 -3.66 -4.77 -2.31
N PRO A 212 -4.51 -3.94 -1.69
CA PRO A 212 -4.94 -4.10 -0.30
C PRO A 212 -5.75 -5.39 -0.09
N ASN A 213 -5.53 -6.06 1.04
CA ASN A 213 -6.32 -7.22 1.47
C ASN A 213 -7.41 -6.78 2.45
N PHE A 214 -8.61 -6.45 1.97
CA PHE A 214 -9.69 -5.98 2.83
C PHE A 214 -10.14 -6.98 3.91
N ASN A 215 -9.83 -8.28 3.78
CA ASN A 215 -10.06 -9.25 4.87
C ASN A 215 -9.11 -9.05 6.07
N TYR A 216 -8.06 -8.23 5.92
CA TYR A 216 -7.15 -7.82 6.98
C TYR A 216 -7.35 -6.35 7.38
N PHE A 217 -8.33 -5.66 6.81
CA PHE A 217 -8.59 -4.26 7.12
C PHE A 217 -8.65 -4.05 8.65
N PRO A 218 -7.95 -3.06 9.22
CA PRO A 218 -7.82 -2.89 10.67
C PRO A 218 -9.09 -2.32 11.34
N SER A 219 -10.27 -2.75 10.89
CA SER A 219 -11.63 -2.29 11.22
C SER A 219 -11.70 -1.50 12.53
N MET A 220 -11.58 -0.19 12.39
CA MET A 220 -11.70 0.81 13.45
C MET A 220 -12.52 1.98 12.91
N ASP A 221 -13.20 2.71 13.80
CA ASP A 221 -14.02 3.84 13.40
C ASP A 221 -13.16 5.01 12.92
N GLY A 222 -13.66 5.76 11.94
CA GLY A 222 -13.01 6.97 11.44
C GLY A 222 -11.87 6.76 10.43
N VAL A 223 -11.64 5.54 9.94
CA VAL A 223 -10.62 5.29 8.89
C VAL A 223 -11.07 5.84 7.55
N SER A 224 -10.33 6.83 7.04
CA SER A 224 -10.46 7.35 5.68
C SER A 224 -9.39 6.82 4.75
N ILE A 225 -8.20 6.53 5.26
CA ILE A 225 -7.09 6.01 4.46
C ILE A 225 -6.44 4.86 5.22
N TRP A 226 -6.13 3.79 4.50
CA TRP A 226 -5.39 2.65 5.04
C TRP A 226 -4.08 2.47 4.29
N GLN A 227 -2.96 2.64 5.01
CA GLN A 227 -1.64 2.25 4.54
C GLN A 227 -1.47 0.74 4.78
N PHE A 228 -1.49 -0.04 3.71
CA PHE A 228 -1.60 -1.50 3.76
C PHE A 228 -0.26 -2.22 3.51
N THR A 229 0.78 -1.49 3.12
CA THR A 229 2.12 -2.03 2.82
C THR A 229 3.19 -0.95 2.90
N ASP A 230 4.42 -1.39 3.21
CA ASP A 230 5.66 -0.62 3.16
C ASP A 230 6.39 -0.71 1.80
N ASN A 231 5.79 -1.39 0.80
CA ASN A 231 6.38 -1.53 -0.53
C ASN A 231 5.32 -1.81 -1.58
N TRP A 232 4.59 -0.77 -1.98
CA TRP A 232 3.57 -0.87 -2.99
C TRP A 232 4.15 -1.20 -4.36
N ARG A 233 3.71 -2.32 -4.95
CA ARG A 233 4.10 -2.78 -6.29
C ARG A 233 5.61 -2.97 -6.52
N GLY A 234 6.42 -2.96 -5.46
CA GLY A 234 7.88 -3.01 -5.56
C GLY A 234 8.53 -1.66 -5.85
N LEU A 235 7.80 -0.56 -5.70
CA LEU A 235 8.27 0.80 -6.00
C LEU A 235 8.99 1.47 -4.82
N SER A 236 9.25 0.74 -3.73
CA SER A 236 9.94 1.28 -2.53
C SER A 236 9.25 2.51 -1.94
N VAL A 237 7.92 2.51 -1.99
CA VAL A 237 7.02 3.48 -1.35
C VAL A 237 5.93 2.73 -0.62
N ASP A 238 5.37 3.36 0.40
CA ASP A 238 4.25 2.80 1.13
C ASP A 238 2.97 2.91 0.29
N GLY A 239 2.10 1.91 0.43
CA GLY A 239 0.88 1.78 -0.35
C GLY A 239 -0.35 2.11 0.46
N ASN A 240 -1.17 3.02 -0.07
CA ASN A 240 -2.37 3.53 0.57
C ASN A 240 -3.61 3.17 -0.24
N VAL A 241 -4.73 3.00 0.45
CA VAL A 241 -6.05 2.93 -0.16
C VAL A 241 -6.99 3.91 0.54
N ALA A 242 -7.70 4.72 -0.25
CA ALA A 242 -8.78 5.56 0.25
C ALA A 242 -9.96 4.64 0.59
N VAL A 243 -10.32 4.53 1.87
CA VAL A 243 -11.47 3.73 2.33
C VAL A 243 -12.77 4.42 1.98
N LEU A 244 -12.78 5.75 2.11
CA LEU A 244 -13.86 6.65 1.75
C LEU A 244 -13.42 7.54 0.58
N PRO A 245 -14.36 8.14 -0.19
CA PRO A 245 -14.00 9.17 -1.16
C PRO A 245 -13.32 10.36 -0.46
N LEU A 246 -12.31 10.94 -1.11
CA LEU A 246 -11.59 12.11 -0.61
C LEU A 246 -11.80 13.28 -1.57
N SER A 247 -11.88 14.50 -1.04
CA SER A 247 -12.10 15.70 -1.86
C SER A 247 -11.55 16.96 -1.21
N ILE A 248 -10.78 17.75 -1.95
CA ILE A 248 -10.20 19.03 -1.52
C ILE A 248 -11.28 20.10 -1.26
N ASN A 249 -12.44 20.00 -1.90
CA ASN A 249 -13.50 21.01 -1.84
C ASN A 249 -14.50 20.80 -0.68
N GLY A 250 -14.23 19.87 0.24
CA GLY A 250 -15.09 19.62 1.41
C GLY A 250 -16.47 19.00 1.10
N ASN A 251 -16.88 18.92 -0.17
CA ASN A 251 -18.08 18.18 -0.58
C ASN A 251 -17.76 16.68 -0.70
N VAL A 252 -17.77 15.99 0.44
CA VAL A 252 -18.12 14.56 0.49
C VAL A 252 -19.54 14.44 1.07
N THR A 253 -20.46 15.25 0.55
CA THR A 253 -21.90 15.14 0.81
C THR A 253 -22.54 14.19 -0.21
N SER A 254 -22.14 12.92 -0.15
CA SER A 254 -22.91 11.78 -0.66
C SER A 254 -22.24 10.49 -0.18
N ASN A 255 -22.45 10.18 1.10
CA ASN A 255 -22.25 8.83 1.62
C ASN A 255 -23.30 7.90 0.99
N ASN A 256 -23.12 7.51 -0.27
CA ASN A 256 -23.86 6.41 -0.87
C ASN A 256 -23.09 5.09 -0.69
N GLY A 257 -22.71 4.79 0.56
CA GLY A 257 -21.99 3.55 0.87
C GLY A 257 -20.92 3.66 1.96
N ALA A 258 -21.17 4.39 3.05
CA ALA A 258 -20.53 4.02 4.30
C ALA A 258 -20.99 2.59 4.64
N VAL A 259 -20.23 1.59 4.20
CA VAL A 259 -20.50 0.20 4.53
C VAL A 259 -20.15 0.08 6.00
N SER A 260 -21.16 0.12 6.87
CA SER A 260 -21.03 -0.41 8.22
C SER A 260 -20.49 -1.84 8.09
N GLN A 261 -19.26 -2.07 8.55
CA GLN A 261 -18.58 -3.36 8.52
C GLN A 261 -18.62 -4.04 9.90
N ALA A 262 -19.58 -3.68 10.75
CA ALA A 262 -19.98 -4.55 11.85
C ALA A 262 -20.72 -5.76 11.25
N PRO A 263 -20.36 -7.01 11.57
CA PRO A 263 -21.16 -8.16 11.18
C PRO A 263 -22.52 -8.05 11.86
N SER A 264 -23.55 -7.61 11.14
CA SER A 264 -24.92 -7.68 11.62
C SER A 264 -25.40 -9.12 11.51
N SER A 265 -25.43 -9.82 12.65
CA SER A 265 -26.19 -11.05 12.80
C SER A 265 -27.68 -10.75 12.61
N SER A 266 -28.24 -11.12 11.47
CA SER A 266 -29.69 -11.19 11.30
C SER A 266 -30.06 -12.58 10.80
N ASN A 267 -30.63 -13.34 11.73
CA ASN A 267 -31.49 -14.47 11.44
C ASN A 267 -32.67 -13.95 10.61
N SER A 268 -32.91 -14.54 9.45
CA SER A 268 -34.26 -14.67 8.91
C SER A 268 -34.33 -15.90 8.03
N ASN A 269 -35.07 -16.88 8.55
CA ASN A 269 -35.65 -17.97 7.79
C ASN A 269 -36.46 -17.40 6.62
N THR A 270 -36.16 -17.85 5.40
CA THR A 270 -37.21 -18.03 4.41
C THR A 270 -36.86 -19.21 3.53
N THR A 271 -37.57 -20.29 3.78
CA THR A 271 -37.81 -21.40 2.87
C THR A 271 -38.25 -20.89 1.50
N ASN A 272 -37.62 -21.38 0.43
CA ASN A 272 -38.38 -21.85 -0.73
C ASN A 272 -37.58 -22.85 -1.56
N ASN A 273 -38.34 -23.82 -2.03
CA ASN A 273 -37.97 -25.17 -2.40
C ASN A 273 -37.71 -25.25 -3.92
N SER A 274 -36.72 -26.06 -4.29
CA SER A 274 -36.57 -26.86 -5.51
C SER A 274 -37.09 -26.33 -6.86
N ASN A 275 -36.20 -26.22 -7.85
CA ASN A 275 -36.12 -27.32 -8.84
C ASN A 275 -34.86 -27.25 -9.71
N SER A 276 -34.26 -28.43 -9.87
CA SER A 276 -33.19 -28.77 -10.79
C SER A 276 -33.71 -28.82 -12.23
N SER A 277 -32.93 -28.32 -13.19
CA SER A 277 -32.92 -28.85 -14.56
C SER A 277 -31.61 -28.49 -15.24
N SER A 278 -30.83 -29.53 -15.52
CA SER A 278 -29.62 -29.56 -16.31
C SER A 278 -29.92 -29.38 -17.80
N THR A 279 -29.14 -28.55 -18.48
CA THR A 279 -28.80 -28.77 -19.89
C THR A 279 -27.37 -28.32 -20.13
N ASP A 280 -26.55 -29.26 -20.59
CA ASP A 280 -25.21 -29.05 -21.12
C ASP A 280 -25.20 -27.94 -22.18
N ASN A 281 -24.21 -27.06 -22.12
CA ASN A 281 -23.56 -26.56 -23.33
C ASN A 281 -22.14 -26.09 -23.03
N LYS A 282 -21.21 -26.75 -23.71
CA LYS A 282 -19.78 -26.50 -23.75
C LYS A 282 -19.53 -25.23 -24.58
N THR A 283 -19.18 -24.12 -23.92
CA THR A 283 -18.63 -22.94 -24.59
C THR A 283 -17.40 -22.42 -23.86
N ASP A 284 -16.33 -22.40 -24.63
CA ASP A 284 -15.05 -21.75 -24.38
C ASP A 284 -15.26 -20.35 -23.79
N SER A 285 -14.67 -20.10 -22.62
CA SER A 285 -14.70 -18.79 -21.97
C SER A 285 -13.39 -18.57 -21.23
N THR A 286 -12.54 -17.78 -21.89
CA THR A 286 -11.45 -17.01 -21.28
C THR A 286 -11.91 -16.38 -19.95
N PRO A 287 -11.14 -16.47 -18.86
CA PRO A 287 -11.56 -15.94 -17.57
C PRO A 287 -11.71 -14.41 -17.61
N THR A 288 -12.93 -13.93 -17.38
CA THR A 288 -13.33 -12.51 -17.25
C THR A 288 -12.89 -11.88 -15.92
N GLU A 289 -11.83 -12.42 -15.28
CA GLU A 289 -11.35 -11.94 -13.99
C GLU A 289 -9.92 -11.36 -14.13
N PRO A 290 -9.64 -10.20 -13.52
CA PRO A 290 -8.35 -9.53 -13.68
C PRO A 290 -7.21 -10.43 -13.18
N ALA A 291 -6.18 -10.59 -14.02
CA ALA A 291 -4.98 -11.34 -13.68
C ALA A 291 -4.13 -10.56 -12.64
N THR A 292 -3.81 -11.20 -11.53
CA THR A 292 -2.93 -10.67 -10.49
C THR A 292 -1.58 -11.38 -10.52
N SER A 293 -0.48 -10.62 -10.51
CA SER A 293 0.88 -11.17 -10.46
C SER A 293 1.31 -11.42 -9.02
N ALA A 294 1.94 -12.56 -8.75
CA ALA A 294 2.51 -12.87 -7.43
C ALA A 294 3.73 -13.79 -7.53
N TYR A 295 4.50 -13.90 -6.45
CA TYR A 295 5.58 -14.87 -6.33
C TYR A 295 5.13 -16.08 -5.52
N VAL A 296 5.47 -17.26 -6.01
CA VAL A 296 5.33 -18.51 -5.27
C VAL A 296 6.38 -18.52 -4.16
N MET A 297 6.00 -18.37 -2.91
CA MET A 297 6.94 -18.29 -1.80
C MET A 297 7.42 -19.66 -1.31
N LYS A 298 6.67 -20.73 -1.59
CA LYS A 298 7.07 -22.12 -1.40
C LYS A 298 6.56 -22.97 -2.57
N LYS A 299 7.34 -24.00 -2.98
CA LYS A 299 6.99 -24.91 -4.10
C LYS A 299 5.49 -25.23 -4.10
N ALA A 300 4.81 -24.84 -5.17
CA ALA A 300 3.36 -24.91 -5.28
C ALA A 300 2.97 -25.93 -6.35
N TYR A 301 2.41 -27.05 -5.92
CA TYR A 301 1.82 -28.04 -6.83
C TYR A 301 0.51 -27.53 -7.42
N ILE A 302 0.19 -28.01 -8.62
CA ILE A 302 -1.10 -27.75 -9.26
C ILE A 302 -2.15 -28.74 -8.74
N TYR A 303 -3.37 -28.26 -8.57
CA TYR A 303 -4.56 -29.01 -8.16
C TYR A 303 -5.73 -28.69 -9.09
N ASN A 304 -6.69 -29.60 -9.19
CA ASN A 304 -8.01 -29.34 -9.79
C ASN A 304 -8.99 -28.79 -8.72
N LYS A 305 -10.23 -28.47 -9.11
CA LYS A 305 -11.25 -27.94 -8.20
C LYS A 305 -11.59 -28.88 -7.03
N LYS A 306 -11.54 -30.20 -7.25
CA LYS A 306 -11.68 -31.23 -6.21
C LYS A 306 -10.53 -31.22 -5.17
N GLY A 307 -9.44 -30.55 -5.50
CA GLY A 307 -8.23 -30.47 -4.69
C GLY A 307 -7.34 -31.71 -4.79
N GLU A 308 -7.50 -32.46 -5.88
CA GLU A 308 -6.63 -33.57 -6.27
C GLU A 308 -5.40 -33.01 -6.98
N ARG A 309 -4.23 -33.54 -6.64
CA ARG A 309 -2.95 -33.05 -7.18
C ARG A 309 -2.81 -33.44 -8.65
N GLN A 310 -2.54 -32.45 -9.48
CA GLN A 310 -2.29 -32.60 -10.91
C GLN A 310 -0.78 -32.60 -11.22
N SER A 311 -0.44 -32.94 -12.46
CA SER A 311 0.94 -32.81 -12.95
C SER A 311 1.37 -31.35 -13.01
N GLY A 312 2.65 -31.11 -12.72
CA GLY A 312 3.26 -29.78 -12.72
C GLY A 312 3.30 -29.09 -11.36
N TYR A 313 4.17 -28.09 -11.27
CA TYR A 313 4.35 -27.25 -10.10
C TYR A 313 5.04 -25.94 -10.51
N TYR A 314 4.90 -24.93 -9.66
CA TYR A 314 5.75 -23.74 -9.72
C TYR A 314 6.84 -23.83 -8.65
N ALA A 315 8.07 -23.51 -9.05
CA ALA A 315 9.20 -23.44 -8.14
C ALA A 315 9.02 -22.31 -7.13
N ALA A 316 9.70 -22.40 -5.99
CA ALA A 316 9.74 -21.26 -5.09
C ALA A 316 10.48 -20.08 -5.73
N TYR A 317 10.01 -18.88 -5.42
CA TYR A 317 10.39 -17.59 -6.01
C TYR A 317 10.09 -17.44 -7.49
N TYR A 318 9.26 -18.32 -8.05
CA TYR A 318 8.77 -18.21 -9.41
C TYR A 318 7.58 -17.25 -9.48
N GLY A 319 7.57 -16.36 -10.47
CA GLY A 319 6.46 -15.45 -10.73
C GLY A 319 5.30 -16.19 -11.39
N ILE A 320 4.08 -15.98 -10.91
CA ILE A 320 2.85 -16.55 -11.46
C ILE A 320 1.81 -15.46 -11.65
N GLN A 321 0.85 -15.73 -12.54
CA GLN A 321 -0.42 -15.04 -12.58
C GLN A 321 -1.50 -15.92 -11.96
N TYR A 322 -2.39 -15.31 -11.20
CA TYR A 322 -3.61 -15.94 -10.71
C TYR A 322 -4.80 -15.02 -10.96
N TYR A 323 -5.99 -15.60 -11.02
CA TYR A 323 -7.21 -14.93 -11.46
C TYR A 323 -8.19 -14.90 -10.30
N GLY A 324 -8.68 -13.70 -9.99
CA GLY A 324 -9.67 -13.48 -8.93
C GLY A 324 -9.12 -13.58 -7.51
N SER A 325 -10.04 -13.78 -6.56
CA SER A 325 -9.75 -13.95 -5.13
C SER A 325 -9.38 -15.40 -4.77
N THR A 326 -9.09 -15.67 -3.50
CA THR A 326 -8.92 -17.05 -3.02
C THR A 326 -10.19 -17.86 -3.18
N VAL A 327 -10.06 -19.11 -3.60
CA VAL A 327 -11.16 -20.06 -3.71
C VAL A 327 -11.01 -21.18 -2.70
N THR A 328 -12.14 -21.68 -2.19
CA THR A 328 -12.18 -22.95 -1.46
C THR A 328 -12.34 -24.08 -2.48
N LEU A 329 -11.42 -25.05 -2.44
CA LEU A 329 -11.52 -26.30 -3.20
C LEU A 329 -12.49 -27.25 -2.49
N ASP A 330 -13.00 -28.26 -3.19
CA ASP A 330 -14.04 -29.13 -2.64
C ASP A 330 -13.56 -29.92 -1.40
N ASN A 331 -12.25 -30.13 -1.28
CA ASN A 331 -11.62 -30.71 -0.09
C ASN A 331 -11.38 -29.72 1.07
N GLY A 332 -12.00 -28.53 1.01
CA GLY A 332 -11.93 -27.50 2.04
C GLY A 332 -10.63 -26.67 2.04
N LYS A 333 -9.68 -26.92 1.15
CA LYS A 333 -8.42 -26.17 1.10
C LYS A 333 -8.56 -24.86 0.34
N THR A 334 -7.91 -23.82 0.83
CA THR A 334 -7.87 -22.51 0.17
C THR A 334 -6.77 -22.46 -0.92
N ALA A 335 -7.14 -22.03 -2.12
CA ALA A 335 -6.29 -22.01 -3.30
C ALA A 335 -6.46 -20.73 -4.15
N LEU A 336 -5.57 -20.55 -5.11
CA LEU A 336 -5.61 -19.51 -6.14
C LEU A 336 -5.79 -20.15 -7.50
N LYS A 337 -6.71 -19.63 -8.32
CA LYS A 337 -6.90 -20.09 -9.70
C LYS A 337 -5.78 -19.55 -10.58
N VAL A 338 -4.98 -20.42 -11.20
CA VAL A 338 -3.85 -20.07 -12.08
C VAL A 338 -4.12 -20.41 -13.54
N GLY A 339 -5.32 -20.90 -13.86
CA GLY A 339 -5.75 -21.27 -15.19
C GLY A 339 -7.09 -21.99 -15.15
N ASN A 340 -7.53 -22.52 -16.29
CA ASN A 340 -8.75 -23.31 -16.35
C ASN A 340 -8.60 -24.61 -15.57
N ASP A 341 -9.46 -24.84 -14.57
CA ASP A 341 -9.39 -25.93 -13.59
C ASP A 341 -7.98 -26.19 -13.00
N ARG A 342 -7.18 -25.13 -12.82
CA ARG A 342 -5.82 -25.21 -12.30
C ARG A 342 -5.66 -24.29 -11.10
N TYR A 343 -5.29 -24.88 -9.98
CA TYR A 343 -5.21 -24.19 -8.69
C TYR A 343 -3.88 -24.44 -8.00
N VAL A 344 -3.42 -23.45 -7.24
CA VAL A 344 -2.27 -23.59 -6.34
C VAL A 344 -2.68 -23.23 -4.92
N MET A 345 -2.16 -23.92 -3.90
CA MET A 345 -2.51 -23.61 -2.51
C MET A 345 -2.16 -22.16 -2.17
N ALA A 346 -3.13 -21.40 -1.65
CA ALA A 346 -2.96 -19.98 -1.36
C ALA A 346 -1.85 -19.75 -0.32
N SER A 347 -1.70 -20.66 0.64
CA SER A 347 -0.63 -20.62 1.64
C SER A 347 0.79 -20.64 1.05
N ASN A 348 0.99 -21.19 -0.15
CA ASN A 348 2.29 -21.21 -0.81
C ASN A 348 2.63 -19.89 -1.51
N VAL A 349 1.64 -19.03 -1.74
CA VAL A 349 1.77 -17.77 -2.49
C VAL A 349 1.46 -16.59 -1.57
N LEU A 350 0.24 -16.52 -1.03
CA LEU A 350 -0.23 -15.46 -0.14
C LEU A 350 0.21 -15.63 1.32
N GLY A 351 0.58 -16.85 1.73
CA GLY A 351 0.99 -17.18 3.10
C GLY A 351 -0.15 -17.20 4.11
N ASN A 352 0.14 -17.69 5.32
CA ASN A 352 -0.77 -17.74 6.46
C ASN A 352 -0.20 -16.88 7.60
N SER A 353 -1.05 -16.07 8.25
CA SER A 353 -0.66 -15.36 9.47
C SER A 353 -0.52 -16.35 10.64
N ARG A 354 0.58 -16.27 11.38
CA ARG A 354 0.81 -17.03 12.62
C ARG A 354 1.35 -16.11 13.69
N VAL A 355 0.77 -16.14 14.88
CA VAL A 355 1.20 -15.28 16.00
C VAL A 355 2.37 -15.93 16.74
N MET A 356 3.41 -15.14 16.99
CA MET A 356 4.57 -15.57 17.75
C MET A 356 4.19 -15.85 19.22
N ARG A 357 4.38 -17.08 19.70
CA ARG A 357 4.21 -17.44 21.12
C ARG A 357 5.40 -17.04 21.98
N ARG A 358 6.57 -16.84 21.37
CA ARG A 358 7.85 -16.51 22.01
C ARG A 358 8.64 -15.55 21.13
N ASN A 359 9.59 -14.81 21.73
CA ASN A 359 10.56 -14.05 20.96
C ASN A 359 11.40 -15.00 20.08
N ALA A 360 11.70 -14.61 18.85
CA ALA A 360 12.44 -15.45 17.92
C ALA A 360 13.39 -14.66 17.03
N TYR A 361 14.48 -15.32 16.66
CA TYR A 361 15.38 -14.85 15.61
C TYR A 361 14.90 -15.31 14.23
N ILE A 362 15.35 -14.59 13.21
CA ILE A 362 15.20 -14.98 11.81
C ILE A 362 16.45 -15.76 11.38
N TYR A 363 16.24 -16.83 10.62
CA TYR A 363 17.27 -17.76 10.16
C TYR A 363 17.35 -17.79 8.64
N ASN A 364 18.51 -18.15 8.11
CA ASN A 364 18.74 -18.43 6.68
C ASN A 364 18.54 -19.91 6.34
N HIS A 365 18.75 -20.29 5.09
CA HIS A 365 18.53 -21.67 4.61
C HIS A 365 19.47 -22.71 5.25
N ALA A 366 20.60 -22.28 5.82
CA ALA A 366 21.55 -23.12 6.55
C ALA A 366 21.24 -23.19 8.05
N GLY A 367 20.15 -22.56 8.52
CA GLY A 367 19.77 -22.54 9.94
C GLY A 367 20.62 -21.61 10.80
N ARG A 368 21.43 -20.75 10.18
CA ARG A 368 22.20 -19.69 10.86
C ARG A 368 21.33 -18.44 11.00
N ARG A 369 21.59 -17.59 12.01
CA ARG A 369 20.85 -16.33 12.17
C ARG A 369 21.07 -15.47 10.92
N ALA A 370 19.98 -15.02 10.29
CA ALA A 370 20.03 -14.22 9.08
C ALA A 370 20.38 -12.75 9.38
N ASN A 371 19.99 -12.25 10.55
CA ASN A 371 20.29 -10.90 11.03
C ASN A 371 20.10 -10.80 12.56
N TRP A 372 20.34 -9.61 13.12
CA TRP A 372 20.14 -9.30 14.54
C TRP A 372 18.68 -8.95 14.91
N ARG A 373 17.76 -8.94 13.94
CA ARG A 373 16.35 -8.61 14.19
C ARG A 373 15.68 -9.73 15.00
N VAL A 374 14.99 -9.34 16.07
CA VAL A 374 14.18 -10.22 16.92
C VAL A 374 12.70 -9.95 16.64
N LEU A 375 11.97 -11.02 16.30
CA LEU A 375 10.52 -11.02 16.24
C LEU A 375 9.99 -11.21 17.65
N ARG A 376 9.14 -10.30 18.13
CA ARG A 376 8.66 -10.31 19.52
C ARG A 376 7.45 -11.25 19.67
N LYS A 377 7.25 -11.78 20.88
CA LYS A 377 6.03 -12.50 21.27
C LYS A 377 4.81 -11.60 21.00
N GLY A 378 3.74 -12.20 20.50
CA GLY A 378 2.52 -11.51 20.10
C GLY A 378 2.57 -10.95 18.67
N THR A 379 3.74 -10.87 18.04
CA THR A 379 3.84 -10.39 16.65
C THR A 379 3.22 -11.42 15.69
N PRO A 380 2.23 -11.05 14.86
CA PRO A 380 1.81 -11.89 13.75
C PRO A 380 2.90 -11.91 12.67
N VAL A 381 3.28 -13.09 12.20
CA VAL A 381 4.25 -13.27 11.12
C VAL A 381 3.62 -14.15 10.05
N LYS A 382 3.71 -13.70 8.81
CA LYS A 382 3.27 -14.50 7.68
C LYS A 382 4.24 -15.64 7.42
N THR A 383 3.66 -16.83 7.27
CA THR A 383 4.37 -18.08 7.01
C THR A 383 3.90 -18.69 5.69
N TYR A 384 4.83 -19.16 4.89
CA TYR A 384 4.54 -19.66 3.55
C TYR A 384 4.64 -21.19 3.50
N GLY A 385 3.52 -21.79 3.10
CA GLY A 385 3.33 -23.23 2.94
C GLY A 385 3.57 -24.04 4.21
N SER A 386 3.88 -25.33 4.02
CA SER A 386 4.20 -26.22 5.12
C SER A 386 5.53 -25.85 5.81
N ARG A 387 5.74 -26.33 7.04
CA ARG A 387 7.08 -26.29 7.67
C ARG A 387 8.07 -27.16 6.88
N PHE A 388 9.37 -26.87 6.98
CA PHE A 388 10.42 -27.69 6.39
C PHE A 388 11.58 -27.84 7.39
N ASN A 389 12.36 -28.92 7.23
CA ASN A 389 13.44 -29.27 8.13
C ASN A 389 14.74 -28.56 7.72
N ILE A 390 15.40 -27.92 8.68
CA ILE A 390 16.78 -27.43 8.55
C ILE A 390 17.55 -27.94 9.77
N ASN A 391 18.55 -28.80 9.55
CA ASN A 391 19.42 -29.33 10.60
C ASN A 391 18.63 -29.90 11.80
N GLY A 392 17.61 -30.73 11.54
CA GLY A 392 16.82 -31.40 12.57
C GLY A 392 15.75 -30.54 13.24
N LYS A 393 15.62 -29.25 12.86
CA LYS A 393 14.60 -28.34 13.40
C LYS A 393 13.63 -27.93 12.31
N TYR A 394 12.37 -27.73 12.68
CA TYR A 394 11.34 -27.30 11.75
C TYR A 394 11.21 -25.78 11.71
N TYR A 395 11.05 -25.24 10.51
CA TYR A 395 10.92 -23.81 10.25
C TYR A 395 9.76 -23.53 9.31
N TYR A 396 9.15 -22.37 9.46
CA TYR A 396 8.34 -21.75 8.44
C TYR A 396 9.15 -20.74 7.66
N ARG A 397 8.89 -20.65 6.35
CA ARG A 397 9.43 -19.58 5.52
C ARG A 397 8.61 -18.32 5.75
N ILE A 398 9.28 -17.21 5.97
CA ILE A 398 8.65 -15.90 6.21
C ILE A 398 9.01 -14.86 5.15
N GLY A 399 9.89 -15.22 4.20
CA GLY A 399 10.32 -14.37 3.10
C GLY A 399 11.34 -15.08 2.21
N LYS A 400 11.95 -14.36 1.25
CA LYS A 400 13.00 -14.92 0.40
C LYS A 400 14.25 -15.22 1.22
N GLY A 401 14.60 -16.50 1.36
CA GLY A 401 15.73 -16.97 2.18
C GLY A 401 15.57 -16.79 3.69
N LEU A 402 14.39 -16.39 4.19
CA LEU A 402 14.16 -16.06 5.60
C LEU A 402 13.19 -17.02 6.26
N TYR A 403 13.55 -17.45 7.47
CA TYR A 403 12.90 -18.55 8.17
C TYR A 403 12.77 -18.30 9.67
N VAL A 404 11.71 -18.84 10.27
CA VAL A 404 11.48 -18.79 11.72
C VAL A 404 11.13 -20.19 12.21
N LYS A 405 11.69 -20.59 13.37
CA LYS A 405 11.42 -21.92 13.95
C LYS A 405 9.93 -22.08 14.20
N SER A 406 9.37 -23.20 13.75
CA SER A 406 7.94 -23.47 13.87
C SER A 406 7.46 -23.56 15.32
N ALA A 407 8.33 -23.97 16.24
CA ALA A 407 8.04 -24.06 17.67
C ALA A 407 7.81 -22.70 18.37
N ASN A 408 8.06 -21.59 17.66
CA ASN A 408 7.83 -20.25 18.19
C ASN A 408 6.44 -19.69 17.81
N PHE A 409 5.62 -20.45 17.08
CA PHE A 409 4.26 -20.11 16.66
C PHE A 409 3.20 -20.92 17.42
#